data_AF-V8R4I0-F1
#
_entry.id   AF-V8R4I0-F1
#
_cell.length_a   1.000
_cell.length_b   1.000
_cell.length_c   1.000
_cell.angle_alpha   90.00
_cell.angle_beta   90.00
_cell.angle_gamma   90.00
#
_symmetry.space_group_name_H-M   'P 1'
#
loop_
_entity.id
_entity.type
_entity.pdbx_description
1 polymer ?
#
loop_
_entity_poly.entity_id
_entity_poly.type
_entity_poly.pdbx_seq_one_letter_code
_entity_poly.pdbx_strand_id
1 'polypeptide(L)'
;MTTENKNNKKRVKLAINPEYLQQLKVIQAVYGYKSLNSMLVDIISGKKLSTFSLQKESSSINQHLSISITQALNNFKAIQDVALTGKPESVYKDLEKLRESIKAGHLEECFDRFDSQVTLLRESVEKLKATGTIATVDSRPNTVALRERISEIDIHENTKELGKTQNLCLDLDESLHSKYFRKPSFKDPFNRRAFKHAIESNLEFYIESLNPDVFSFINSKLVELNDTNKKYNTNILNGDFSGPYDLFKTIVMIKADLQKYIKSKEAK
;
A
#
# COMPACT_ATOMS: atom_id res chain seq x y z
N MET A 1 -9.87 12.40 34.44
CA MET A 1 -8.97 13.49 34.00
C MET A 1 -7.54 13.04 34.22
N THR A 2 -6.94 12.42 33.22
CA THR A 2 -5.51 12.05 33.22
C THR A 2 -4.73 13.24 32.69
N THR A 3 -3.94 13.85 33.56
CA THR A 3 -2.95 14.87 33.24
C THR A 3 -1.95 14.31 32.24
N GLU A 4 -2.03 14.76 30.99
CA GLU A 4 -0.97 14.56 30.01
C GLU A 4 0.33 15.14 30.57
N ASN A 5 1.32 14.27 30.82
CA ASN A 5 2.69 14.68 31.06
C ASN A 5 3.12 15.60 29.90
N LYS A 6 3.34 16.89 30.18
CA LYS A 6 4.18 17.73 29.32
C LYS A 6 5.56 17.07 29.27
N ASN A 7 5.79 16.23 28.27
CA ASN A 7 7.10 15.62 28.02
C ASN A 7 8.17 16.72 28.05
N ASN A 8 9.17 16.56 28.92
CA ASN A 8 10.34 17.44 29.02
C ASN A 8 11.16 17.37 27.73
N LYS A 9 10.73 18.07 26.68
CA LYS A 9 11.49 18.18 25.45
C LYS A 9 12.70 19.08 25.66
N LYS A 10 13.88 18.60 25.27
CA LYS A 10 15.14 19.35 25.24
C LYS A 10 15.41 19.79 23.81
N ARG A 11 15.71 21.08 23.65
CA ARG A 11 16.00 21.69 22.36
C ARG A 11 17.49 21.61 22.03
N VAL A 12 17.83 20.92 20.95
CA VAL A 12 19.18 20.86 20.38
C VAL A 12 19.27 21.84 19.22
N LYS A 13 20.31 22.69 19.25
CA LYS A 13 20.55 23.74 18.25
C LYS A 13 21.89 23.47 17.59
N LEU A 14 21.93 23.37 16.27
CA LEU A 14 23.14 23.02 15.52
C LEU A 14 23.37 23.98 14.33
N ALA A 15 24.65 24.21 14.03
CA ALA A 15 25.12 24.83 12.80
C ALA A 15 25.89 23.79 11.97
N ILE A 16 25.21 23.15 11.03
CA ILE A 16 25.71 22.02 10.22
C ILE A 16 25.97 22.45 8.77
N ASN A 17 26.74 21.67 8.03
CA ASN A 17 26.94 21.88 6.59
C ASN A 17 25.59 22.08 5.87
N PRO A 18 25.37 23.19 5.13
CA PRO A 18 24.15 23.43 4.37
C PRO A 18 23.80 22.32 3.37
N GLU A 19 24.80 21.68 2.77
CA GLU A 19 24.60 20.57 1.85
C GLU A 19 24.07 19.33 2.57
N TYR A 20 24.62 19.02 3.76
CA TYR A 20 24.12 17.95 4.62
C TYR A 20 22.65 18.20 4.99
N LEU A 21 22.33 19.44 5.37
CA LEU A 21 20.95 19.84 5.67
C LEU A 21 20.03 19.70 4.45
N GLN A 22 20.52 20.03 3.26
CA GLN A 22 19.76 19.89 2.03
C GLN A 22 19.47 18.42 1.70
N GLN A 23 20.44 17.51 1.89
CA GLN A 23 20.19 16.07 1.71
C GLN A 23 19.14 15.54 2.70
N LEU A 24 19.16 15.98 3.96
CA LEU A 24 18.12 15.61 4.92
C LEU A 24 16.73 16.11 4.48
N LYS A 25 16.64 17.30 3.86
CA LYS A 25 15.38 17.80 3.29
C LYS A 25 14.93 17.02 2.06
N VAL A 26 15.86 16.53 1.23
CA VAL A 26 15.55 15.64 0.11
C VAL A 26 14.93 14.34 0.64
N ILE A 27 15.54 13.72 1.65
CA ILE A 27 14.97 12.53 2.31
C ILE A 27 13.58 12.83 2.87
N GLN A 28 13.42 13.96 3.56
CA GLN A 28 12.12 14.39 4.09
C GLN A 28 11.04 14.44 3.00
N ALA A 29 11.36 15.01 1.85
CA ALA A 29 10.43 15.11 0.73
C ALA A 29 10.09 13.73 0.13
N VAL A 30 11.10 12.87 -0.09
CA VAL A 30 10.92 11.53 -0.66
C VAL A 30 10.03 10.65 0.22
N TYR A 31 10.18 10.75 1.54
CA TYR A 31 9.41 9.96 2.51
C TYR A 31 8.17 10.70 3.03
N GLY A 32 7.81 11.85 2.45
CA GLY A 32 6.55 12.55 2.73
C GLY A 32 6.40 13.10 4.16
N TYR A 33 7.50 13.36 4.85
CA TYR A 33 7.45 13.92 6.20
C TYR A 33 7.05 15.40 6.17
N LYS A 34 6.03 15.78 6.95
CA LYS A 34 5.56 17.18 7.03
C LYS A 34 6.59 18.13 7.65
N SER A 35 7.46 17.62 8.52
CA SER A 35 8.48 18.40 9.21
C SER A 35 9.81 17.66 9.24
N LEU A 36 10.89 18.41 8.95
CA LEU A 36 12.25 17.92 9.10
C LEU A 36 12.51 17.46 10.54
N ASN A 37 12.05 18.23 11.53
CA ASN A 37 12.23 17.89 12.94
C ASN A 37 11.61 16.53 13.28
N SER A 38 10.37 16.27 12.86
CA SER A 38 9.72 14.98 13.13
C SER A 38 10.46 13.82 12.48
N MET A 39 10.94 14.00 11.24
CA MET A 39 11.74 12.98 10.56
C MET A 39 13.03 12.67 11.32
N LEU A 40 13.77 13.72 11.71
CA LEU A 40 15.04 13.56 12.41
C LEU A 40 14.87 12.95 13.81
N VAL A 41 13.81 13.31 14.54
CA VAL A 41 13.48 12.67 15.83
C VAL A 41 13.20 11.19 15.62
N ASP A 42 12.41 10.82 14.60
CA ASP A 42 12.10 9.44 14.28
C ASP A 42 13.37 8.64 13.95
N ILE A 43 14.25 9.17 13.08
CA ILE A 43 15.54 8.55 12.77
C ILE A 43 16.38 8.37 14.03
N ILE A 44 16.57 9.42 14.85
CA ILE A 44 17.39 9.36 16.08
C ILE A 44 16.82 8.34 17.09
N SER A 45 15.50 8.15 17.08
CA SER A 45 14.79 7.16 17.90
C SER A 45 14.91 5.73 17.37
N GLY A 46 15.54 5.52 16.20
CA GLY A 46 15.65 4.21 15.55
C GLY A 46 14.40 3.80 14.77
N LYS A 47 13.49 4.73 14.46
CA LYS A 47 12.35 4.42 13.61
C LYS A 47 12.77 4.36 12.14
N LYS A 48 12.20 3.39 11.45
CA LYS A 48 12.42 3.09 10.04
C LYS A 48 11.63 4.07 9.17
N LEU A 49 12.23 4.57 8.10
CA LEU A 49 11.54 5.43 7.14
C LEU A 49 10.93 4.55 6.04
N SER A 50 9.60 4.50 5.94
CA SER A 50 8.91 3.70 4.92
C SER A 50 8.28 4.55 3.82
N THR A 51 8.33 4.05 2.58
CA THR A 51 7.66 4.69 1.43
C THR A 51 6.22 4.18 1.25
N PHE A 52 5.35 5.02 0.69
CA PHE A 52 3.93 4.74 0.38
C PHE A 52 3.66 3.69 -0.72
N SER A 53 4.58 2.76 -1.01
CA SER A 53 4.44 1.79 -2.11
C SER A 53 3.24 0.87 -1.92
N LEU A 54 3.05 0.34 -0.71
CA LEU A 54 1.89 -0.49 -0.36
C LEU A 54 0.55 0.22 -0.63
N GLN A 55 0.46 1.52 -0.31
CA GLN A 55 -0.77 2.28 -0.54
C GLN A 55 -1.08 2.44 -2.03
N LYS A 56 -0.05 2.66 -2.87
CA LYS A 56 -0.21 2.76 -4.33
C LYS A 56 -0.63 1.42 -4.93
N GLU A 57 0.04 0.34 -4.55
CA GLU A 57 -0.27 -1.03 -5.00
C GLU A 57 -1.69 -1.45 -4.59
N SER A 58 -2.06 -1.21 -3.33
CA SER A 58 -3.39 -1.51 -2.81
C SER A 58 -4.47 -0.67 -3.52
N SER A 59 -4.21 0.62 -3.76
CA SER A 59 -5.14 1.50 -4.50
C SER A 59 -5.35 1.02 -5.93
N SER A 60 -4.28 0.61 -6.63
CA SER A 60 -4.34 0.09 -7.99
C SER A 60 -5.17 -1.20 -8.06
N ILE A 61 -4.92 -2.15 -7.17
CA ILE A 61 -5.71 -3.39 -7.06
C ILE A 61 -7.18 -3.07 -6.80
N ASN A 62 -7.47 -2.18 -5.84
CA ASN A 62 -8.84 -1.83 -5.47
C ASN A 62 -9.60 -1.18 -6.62
N GLN A 63 -8.95 -0.30 -7.39
CA GLN A 63 -9.56 0.32 -8.56
C GLN A 63 -9.90 -0.73 -9.62
N HIS A 64 -8.96 -1.61 -9.96
CA HIS A 64 -9.17 -2.67 -10.96
C HIS A 64 -10.26 -3.66 -10.53
N LEU A 65 -10.24 -4.06 -9.25
CA LEU A 65 -11.24 -4.94 -8.66
C LEU A 65 -12.63 -4.32 -8.70
N SER A 66 -12.75 -3.04 -8.30
CA SER A 66 -14.05 -2.34 -8.27
C SER A 66 -14.68 -2.21 -9.65
N ILE A 67 -13.87 -1.85 -10.67
CA ILE A 67 -14.33 -1.76 -12.06
C ILE A 67 -14.80 -3.15 -12.55
N SER A 68 -13.97 -4.17 -12.33
CA SER A 68 -14.25 -5.53 -12.81
C SER A 68 -15.49 -6.13 -12.14
N ILE A 69 -15.65 -5.93 -10.83
CA ILE A 69 -16.84 -6.37 -10.09
C ILE A 69 -18.10 -5.66 -10.61
N THR A 70 -18.04 -4.33 -10.74
CA THR A 70 -19.19 -3.54 -11.20
C THR A 70 -19.66 -4.01 -12.57
N GLN A 71 -18.73 -4.24 -13.50
CA GLN A 71 -19.06 -4.77 -14.82
C GLN A 71 -19.66 -6.18 -14.75
N ALA A 72 -19.10 -7.07 -13.93
CA ALA A 72 -19.60 -8.43 -13.77
C ALA A 72 -21.05 -8.44 -13.25
N LEU A 73 -21.35 -7.62 -12.23
CA LEU A 73 -22.70 -7.47 -11.66
C LEU A 73 -23.68 -6.91 -12.69
N ASN A 74 -23.30 -5.85 -13.42
CA ASN A 74 -24.15 -5.24 -14.44
C ASN A 74 -24.45 -6.23 -15.59
N ASN A 75 -23.45 -6.99 -16.03
CA ASN A 75 -23.63 -7.99 -17.07
C ASN A 75 -24.56 -9.11 -16.63
N PHE A 76 -24.34 -9.65 -15.43
CA PHE A 76 -25.21 -10.69 -14.90
C PHE A 76 -26.64 -10.18 -14.72
N LYS A 77 -26.81 -8.94 -14.24
CA LYS A 77 -28.13 -8.34 -14.07
C LYS A 77 -28.85 -8.16 -15.40
N ALA A 78 -28.17 -7.63 -16.42
CA ALA A 78 -28.73 -7.47 -17.76
C ALA A 78 -29.18 -8.80 -18.36
N ILE A 79 -28.36 -9.86 -18.21
CA ILE A 79 -28.71 -11.21 -18.66
C ILE A 79 -29.94 -11.73 -17.90
N GLN A 80 -29.97 -11.58 -16.58
CA GLN A 80 -31.09 -12.00 -15.75
C GLN A 80 -32.38 -11.28 -16.14
N ASP A 81 -32.33 -9.97 -16.33
CA ASP A 81 -33.52 -9.18 -16.67
C ASP A 81 -34.11 -9.63 -18.02
N VAL A 82 -33.27 -9.94 -19.02
CA VAL A 82 -33.73 -10.53 -20.29
C VAL A 82 -34.31 -11.92 -20.09
N ALA A 83 -33.66 -12.78 -19.30
CA ALA A 83 -34.15 -14.13 -19.01
C ALA A 83 -35.54 -14.10 -18.38
N LEU A 84 -35.79 -13.18 -17.44
CA LEU A 84 -37.06 -13.03 -16.75
C LEU A 84 -38.21 -12.55 -17.66
N THR A 85 -37.92 -11.97 -18.82
CA THR A 85 -38.96 -11.68 -19.83
C THR A 85 -39.48 -12.94 -20.54
N GLY A 86 -38.78 -14.07 -20.40
CA GLY A 86 -39.09 -15.33 -21.07
C GLY A 86 -38.73 -15.37 -22.56
N LYS A 87 -38.11 -14.32 -23.12
CA LYS A 87 -37.65 -14.26 -24.52
C LYS A 87 -36.26 -13.61 -24.63
N PRO A 88 -35.31 -14.20 -25.37
CA PRO A 88 -35.40 -15.49 -26.06
C PRO A 88 -35.35 -16.68 -25.08
N GLU A 89 -36.05 -17.77 -25.41
CA GLU A 89 -36.19 -18.94 -24.54
C GLU A 89 -34.83 -19.62 -24.23
N SER A 90 -33.84 -19.45 -25.11
CA SER A 90 -32.47 -19.93 -24.89
C SER A 90 -31.83 -19.32 -23.64
N VAL A 91 -32.04 -18.03 -23.40
CA VAL A 91 -31.46 -17.30 -22.26
C VAL A 91 -32.17 -17.70 -20.97
N TYR A 92 -33.50 -17.87 -21.01
CA TYR A 92 -34.26 -18.41 -19.90
C TYR A 92 -33.77 -19.81 -19.49
N LYS A 93 -33.66 -20.74 -20.45
CA LYS A 93 -33.18 -22.10 -20.20
C LYS A 93 -31.76 -22.13 -19.63
N ASP A 94 -30.90 -21.23 -20.06
CA ASP A 94 -29.54 -21.15 -19.53
C ASP A 94 -29.51 -20.65 -18.08
N LEU A 95 -30.33 -19.65 -17.75
CA LEU A 95 -30.50 -19.20 -16.37
C LEU A 95 -31.15 -20.27 -15.48
N GLU A 96 -32.11 -21.04 -16.00
CA GLU A 96 -32.75 -22.13 -15.27
C GLU A 96 -31.77 -23.26 -14.95
N LYS A 97 -30.89 -23.62 -15.90
CA LYS A 97 -29.77 -24.55 -15.63
C LYS A 97 -28.84 -24.03 -14.55
N LEU A 98 -28.51 -22.73 -14.60
CA LEU A 98 -27.70 -22.11 -13.55
C LEU A 98 -28.40 -22.22 -12.19
N ARG A 99 -29.68 -21.83 -12.10
CA ARG A 99 -30.50 -21.91 -10.88
C ARG A 99 -30.44 -23.30 -10.26
N GLU A 100 -30.65 -24.34 -11.07
CA GLU A 100 -30.59 -25.73 -10.62
C GLU A 100 -29.20 -26.10 -10.10
N SER A 101 -28.14 -25.71 -10.82
CA SER A 101 -26.76 -26.03 -10.43
C SER A 101 -26.34 -25.37 -9.11
N ILE A 102 -26.83 -24.16 -8.83
CA ILE A 102 -26.54 -23.41 -7.60
C ILE A 102 -27.60 -23.62 -6.51
N LYS A 103 -28.62 -24.46 -6.79
CA LYS A 103 -29.74 -24.77 -5.89
C LYS A 103 -30.47 -23.52 -5.38
N ALA A 104 -30.69 -22.55 -6.25
CA ALA A 104 -31.52 -21.38 -5.97
C ALA A 104 -33.01 -21.75 -6.03
N GLY A 105 -33.84 -21.16 -5.16
CA GLY A 105 -35.29 -21.40 -5.16
C GLY A 105 -35.96 -20.78 -6.38
N HIS A 106 -35.64 -19.52 -6.65
CA HIS A 106 -36.18 -18.72 -7.74
C HIS A 106 -35.08 -18.22 -8.70
N LEU A 107 -35.44 -17.80 -9.92
CA LEU A 107 -34.49 -17.27 -10.91
C LEU A 107 -33.87 -15.95 -10.44
N GLU A 108 -34.64 -15.16 -9.69
CA GLU A 108 -34.26 -13.90 -9.07
C GLU A 108 -33.09 -14.08 -8.08
N GLU A 109 -33.13 -15.17 -7.29
CA GLU A 109 -32.08 -15.52 -6.33
C GLU A 109 -30.72 -15.82 -7.00
N CYS A 110 -30.69 -16.08 -8.31
CA CYS A 110 -29.43 -16.32 -9.02
C CYS A 110 -28.50 -15.10 -8.95
N PHE A 111 -29.07 -13.89 -8.98
CA PHE A 111 -28.29 -12.65 -8.82
C PHE A 111 -27.73 -12.52 -7.41
N ASP A 112 -28.54 -12.78 -6.37
CA ASP A 112 -28.07 -12.70 -4.98
C ASP A 112 -26.94 -13.71 -4.71
N ARG A 113 -27.05 -14.91 -5.30
CA ARG A 113 -25.99 -15.92 -5.24
C ARG A 113 -24.74 -15.46 -5.98
N PHE A 114 -24.88 -14.82 -7.13
CA PHE A 114 -23.76 -14.26 -7.88
C PHE A 114 -23.07 -13.12 -7.12
N ASP A 115 -23.83 -12.17 -6.58
CA ASP A 115 -23.32 -11.07 -5.76
C ASP A 115 -22.61 -11.58 -4.48
N SER A 116 -23.13 -12.64 -3.88
CA SER A 116 -22.45 -13.34 -2.79
C SER A 116 -21.08 -13.89 -3.21
N GLN A 117 -20.95 -14.48 -4.41
CA GLN A 117 -19.65 -14.96 -4.91
C GLN A 117 -18.68 -13.81 -5.17
N VAL A 118 -19.17 -12.71 -5.73
CA VAL A 118 -18.42 -11.48 -5.97
C VAL A 118 -17.91 -10.87 -4.66
N THR A 119 -18.73 -10.86 -3.62
CA THR A 119 -18.35 -10.40 -2.27
C THR A 119 -17.22 -11.26 -1.69
N LEU A 120 -17.34 -12.59 -1.76
CA LEU A 120 -16.29 -13.51 -1.31
C LEU A 120 -14.98 -13.37 -2.11
N LEU A 121 -15.06 -13.03 -3.40
CA LEU A 121 -13.89 -12.72 -4.22
C LEU A 121 -13.19 -11.46 -3.70
N ARG A 122 -13.95 -10.39 -3.41
CA ARG A 122 -13.42 -9.15 -2.82
C ARG A 122 -12.72 -9.42 -1.49
N GLU A 123 -13.36 -10.17 -0.61
CA GLU A 123 -12.78 -10.57 0.69
C GLU A 123 -11.49 -11.38 0.52
N SER A 124 -11.43 -12.26 -0.48
CA SER A 124 -10.23 -13.07 -0.77
C SER A 124 -9.06 -12.20 -1.24
N VAL A 125 -9.32 -11.18 -2.07
CA VAL A 125 -8.31 -10.20 -2.50
C VAL A 125 -7.82 -9.37 -1.31
N GLU A 126 -8.72 -8.87 -0.45
CA GLU A 126 -8.34 -8.14 0.76
C GLU A 126 -7.48 -8.99 1.71
N LYS A 127 -7.85 -10.26 1.91
CA LYS A 127 -7.07 -11.19 2.72
C LYS A 127 -5.67 -11.43 2.13
N LEU A 128 -5.54 -11.55 0.80
CA LEU A 128 -4.23 -11.68 0.16
C LEU A 128 -3.37 -10.43 0.28
N LYS A 129 -3.96 -9.24 0.17
CA LYS A 129 -3.21 -7.99 0.40
C LYS A 129 -2.68 -7.90 1.82
N ALA A 130 -3.53 -8.21 2.81
CA ALA A 130 -3.16 -8.16 4.22
C ALA A 130 -2.06 -9.18 4.56
N THR A 131 -2.19 -10.42 4.09
CA THR A 131 -1.21 -11.49 4.36
C THR A 131 0.05 -11.41 3.51
N GLY A 132 -0.03 -10.76 2.34
CA GLY A 132 1.09 -10.62 1.40
C GLY A 132 1.96 -9.40 1.64
N THR A 133 1.72 -8.61 2.69
CA THR A 133 2.52 -7.41 2.95
C THR A 133 3.92 -7.79 3.43
N ILE A 134 4.94 -7.22 2.78
CA ILE A 134 6.34 -7.36 3.17
C ILE A 134 6.91 -6.00 3.56
N ALA A 135 7.68 -5.99 4.64
CA ALA A 135 8.50 -4.85 5.05
C ALA A 135 9.96 -5.28 4.96
N THR A 136 10.67 -4.76 3.96
CA THR A 136 12.08 -5.11 3.72
C THR A 136 12.92 -3.85 3.63
N VAL A 137 14.22 -3.99 3.87
CA VAL A 137 15.17 -2.90 3.66
C VAL A 137 15.15 -2.53 2.18
N ASP A 138 14.95 -1.25 1.89
CA ASP A 138 14.90 -0.75 0.53
C ASP A 138 16.31 -0.68 -0.06
N SER A 139 16.66 -1.72 -0.81
CA SER A 139 17.95 -1.89 -1.47
C SER A 139 17.98 -1.34 -2.91
N ARG A 140 16.99 -0.52 -3.32
CA ARG A 140 16.98 0.07 -4.66
C ARG A 140 18.16 1.05 -4.82
N PRO A 141 18.79 1.15 -6.00
CA PRO A 141 19.98 1.99 -6.21
C PRO A 141 19.83 3.44 -5.77
N ASN A 142 18.65 4.05 -6.01
CA ASN A 142 18.38 5.44 -5.62
C ASN A 142 18.37 5.62 -4.10
N THR A 143 17.83 4.65 -3.36
CA THR A 143 17.75 4.68 -1.89
C THR A 143 19.12 4.45 -1.26
N VAL A 144 19.90 3.52 -1.83
CA VAL A 144 21.30 3.31 -1.45
C VAL A 144 22.11 4.58 -1.67
N ALA A 145 21.98 5.20 -2.84
CA ALA A 145 22.68 6.46 -3.16
C ALA A 145 22.29 7.61 -2.21
N LEU A 146 21.04 7.68 -1.72
CA LEU A 146 20.65 8.67 -0.71
C LEU A 146 21.39 8.46 0.63
N ARG A 147 21.56 7.20 1.05
CA ARG A 147 22.32 6.85 2.27
C ARG A 147 23.81 7.18 2.12
N GLU A 148 24.39 6.81 0.99
CA GLU A 148 25.81 7.05 0.69
C GLU A 148 26.12 8.54 0.67
N ARG A 149 25.35 9.34 -0.08
CA ARG A 149 25.53 10.80 -0.17
C ARG A 149 25.51 11.47 1.20
N ILE A 150 24.61 11.08 2.10
CA ILE A 150 24.55 11.70 3.43
C ILE A 150 25.74 11.31 4.29
N SER A 151 26.28 10.10 4.11
CA SER A 151 27.42 9.60 4.88
C SER A 151 28.73 10.27 4.42
N GLU A 152 28.86 10.53 3.12
CA GLU A 152 30.03 11.16 2.51
C GLU A 152 30.18 12.65 2.84
N ILE A 153 29.08 13.39 3.04
CA ILE A 153 29.14 14.82 3.32
C ILE A 153 29.73 15.06 4.73
N ASP A 154 30.79 15.88 4.82
CA ASP A 154 31.30 16.34 6.11
C ASP A 154 30.31 17.35 6.74
N ILE A 155 29.79 16.99 7.91
CA ILE A 155 28.84 17.82 8.65
C ILE A 155 29.45 19.13 9.19
N HIS A 156 30.78 19.22 9.24
CA HIS A 156 31.51 20.39 9.73
C HIS A 156 31.85 21.40 8.64
N GLU A 157 31.85 20.98 7.38
CA GLU A 157 32.24 21.79 6.25
C GLU A 157 31.27 22.97 6.02
N ASN A 158 31.80 24.10 5.54
CA ASN A 158 31.04 25.33 5.25
C ASN A 158 30.23 25.90 6.44
N THR A 159 30.53 25.46 7.67
CA THR A 159 29.86 25.97 8.89
C THR A 159 30.42 27.31 9.38
N LYS A 160 31.57 27.75 8.86
CA LYS A 160 32.21 29.02 9.24
C LYS A 160 31.38 30.23 8.78
N GLU A 161 30.80 30.15 7.59
CA GLU A 161 29.96 31.21 7.01
C GLU A 161 28.63 31.39 7.76
N LEU A 162 28.18 30.38 8.49
CA LEU A 162 27.02 30.45 9.39
C LEU A 162 27.32 31.26 10.66
N GLY A 163 28.57 31.64 10.93
CA GLY A 163 28.94 32.58 11.99
C GLY A 163 28.49 32.18 13.41
N LYS A 164 27.44 32.83 13.94
CA LYS A 164 26.79 32.55 15.24
C LYS A 164 25.36 32.01 15.09
N THR A 165 24.90 31.76 13.87
CA THR A 165 23.52 31.33 13.62
C THR A 165 23.43 29.80 13.54
N GLN A 166 22.33 29.28 14.06
CA GLN A 166 21.94 27.87 13.89
C GLN A 166 21.17 27.73 12.57
N ASN A 167 21.29 26.58 11.91
CA ASN A 167 20.49 26.23 10.73
C ASN A 167 19.67 24.95 10.92
N LEU A 168 19.85 24.26 12.05
CA LEU A 168 19.04 23.11 12.45
C LEU A 168 18.64 23.22 13.93
N CYS A 169 17.37 22.92 14.21
CA CYS A 169 16.82 22.88 15.56
C CYS A 169 15.98 21.60 15.72
N LEU A 170 16.24 20.86 16.79
CA LEU A 170 15.57 19.60 17.11
C LEU A 170 14.95 19.67 18.50
N ASP A 171 13.73 19.18 18.65
CA ASP A 171 13.08 19.06 19.95
C ASP A 171 12.97 17.58 20.31
N LEU A 172 13.87 17.09 21.17
CA LEU A 172 14.03 15.69 21.54
C LEU A 172 13.49 15.43 22.95
N ASP A 173 12.97 14.23 23.21
CA ASP A 173 12.69 13.80 24.58
C ASP A 173 13.99 13.70 25.40
N GLU A 174 13.91 13.89 26.72
CA GLU A 174 15.07 13.94 27.62
C GLU A 174 15.95 12.68 27.56
N SER A 175 15.35 11.50 27.34
CA SER A 175 16.07 10.23 27.16
C SER A 175 16.91 10.21 25.89
N LEU A 176 16.34 10.62 24.75
CA LEU A 176 17.04 10.71 23.47
C LEU A 176 18.12 11.78 23.49
N HIS A 177 17.83 12.94 24.10
CA HIS A 177 18.82 13.99 24.28
C HIS A 177 20.03 13.46 25.06
N SER A 178 19.79 12.82 26.22
CA SER A 178 20.88 12.35 27.08
C SER A 178 21.69 11.19 26.46
N LYS A 179 21.08 10.41 25.56
CA LYS A 179 21.74 9.32 24.83
C LYS A 179 22.80 9.82 23.84
N TYR A 180 22.54 10.91 23.13
CA TYR A 180 23.39 11.37 22.03
C TYR A 180 24.06 12.72 22.26
N PHE A 181 23.44 13.63 23.02
CA PHE A 181 23.83 15.04 23.09
C PHE A 181 24.31 15.45 24.48
N ARG A 182 25.27 16.37 24.50
CA ARG A 182 25.78 17.00 25.72
C ARG A 182 25.10 18.36 25.96
N LYS A 183 25.33 18.95 27.13
CA LYS A 183 24.82 20.28 27.51
C LYS A 183 25.04 21.31 26.38
N PRO A 184 24.10 22.25 26.20
CA PRO A 184 23.95 22.99 24.95
C PRO A 184 25.13 23.91 24.65
N SER A 185 25.81 23.63 23.53
CA SER A 185 26.62 24.59 22.78
C SER A 185 26.43 24.31 21.30
N PHE A 186 25.89 25.28 20.56
CA PHE A 186 25.51 25.09 19.15
C PHE A 186 26.70 25.12 18.18
N LYS A 187 27.87 25.56 18.65
CA LYS A 187 29.16 25.49 17.92
C LYS A 187 29.93 24.21 18.20
N ASP A 188 29.45 23.38 19.13
CA ASP A 188 30.18 22.21 19.59
C ASP A 188 30.37 21.20 18.44
N PRO A 189 31.62 20.94 18.01
CA PRO A 189 31.91 19.87 17.07
C PRO A 189 31.42 18.51 17.59
N PHE A 190 31.36 18.29 18.90
CA PHE A 190 30.85 17.06 19.50
C PHE A 190 29.38 16.84 19.15
N ASN A 191 28.49 17.80 19.44
CA ASN A 191 27.05 17.63 19.17
C ASN A 191 26.75 17.47 17.67
N ARG A 192 27.58 18.04 16.79
CA ARG A 192 27.50 17.79 15.33
C ARG A 192 27.92 16.38 14.96
N ARG A 193 29.06 15.89 15.47
CA ARG A 193 29.49 14.50 15.26
C ARG A 193 28.48 13.51 15.81
N ALA A 194 27.96 13.76 17.01
CA ALA A 194 26.93 12.94 17.63
C ALA A 194 25.65 12.90 16.79
N PHE A 195 25.22 14.05 16.25
CA PHE A 195 24.09 14.09 15.32
C PHE A 195 24.37 13.30 14.04
N LYS A 196 25.51 13.52 13.36
CA LYS A 196 25.88 12.76 12.14
C LYS A 196 25.88 11.25 12.42
N HIS A 197 26.58 10.83 13.47
CA HIS A 197 26.63 9.43 13.88
C HIS A 197 25.23 8.86 14.20
N ALA A 198 24.37 9.61 14.90
CA ALA A 198 23.02 9.17 15.23
C ALA A 198 22.14 9.02 13.99
N ILE A 199 22.31 9.88 12.98
CA ILE A 199 21.63 9.72 11.69
C ILE A 199 22.17 8.48 10.97
N GLU A 200 23.48 8.37 10.75
CA GLU A 200 24.08 7.26 9.98
C GLU A 200 23.82 5.87 10.59
N SER A 201 23.84 5.78 11.93
CA SER A 201 23.64 4.53 12.65
C SER A 201 22.20 4.05 12.64
N ASN A 202 21.23 4.97 12.57
CA ASN A 202 19.81 4.65 12.70
C ASN A 202 19.01 4.87 11.40
N LEU A 203 19.61 5.48 10.38
CA LEU A 203 18.95 5.71 9.10
C LEU A 203 18.84 4.39 8.35
N GLU A 204 17.66 3.79 8.45
CA GLU A 204 17.26 2.65 7.63
C GLU A 204 16.02 2.99 6.81
N PHE A 205 16.13 2.74 5.51
CA PHE A 205 15.04 2.88 4.57
C PHE A 205 14.34 1.54 4.39
N TYR A 206 13.02 1.54 4.51
CA TYR A 206 12.20 0.36 4.30
C TYR A 206 11.22 0.61 3.16
N ILE A 207 10.91 -0.46 2.46
CA ILE A 207 9.77 -0.52 1.57
C ILE A 207 8.72 -1.43 2.21
N GLU A 208 7.59 -0.83 2.54
CA GLU A 208 6.34 -1.57 2.73
C GLU A 208 5.72 -1.72 1.34
N SER A 209 5.62 -2.95 0.88
CA SER A 209 5.04 -3.29 -0.41
C SER A 209 4.28 -4.60 -0.29
N LEU A 210 3.40 -4.84 -1.24
CA LEU A 210 2.85 -6.16 -1.43
C LEU A 210 3.94 -7.06 -2.03
N ASN A 211 4.08 -8.28 -1.51
CA ASN A 211 4.97 -9.27 -2.06
C ASN A 211 4.75 -9.37 -3.59
N PRO A 212 5.81 -9.26 -4.42
CA PRO A 212 5.67 -9.21 -5.88
C PRO A 212 4.90 -10.40 -6.47
N ASP A 213 5.06 -11.60 -5.92
CA ASP A 213 4.33 -12.79 -6.36
C ASP A 213 2.84 -12.68 -6.03
N VAL A 214 2.50 -12.14 -4.85
CA VAL A 214 1.11 -11.88 -4.45
C VAL A 214 0.49 -10.80 -5.33
N PHE A 215 1.20 -9.71 -5.57
CA PHE A 215 0.76 -8.62 -6.44
C PHE A 215 0.52 -9.09 -7.88
N SER A 216 1.47 -9.84 -8.44
CA SER A 216 1.37 -10.42 -9.79
C SER A 216 0.20 -11.40 -9.88
N PHE A 217 0.05 -12.27 -8.89
CA PHE A 217 -1.02 -13.25 -8.84
C PHE A 217 -2.41 -12.59 -8.79
N ILE A 218 -2.64 -11.63 -7.90
CA ILE A 218 -3.91 -10.89 -7.84
C ILE A 218 -4.19 -10.22 -9.19
N ASN A 219 -3.22 -9.50 -9.76
CA ASN A 219 -3.43 -8.80 -11.03
C ASN A 219 -3.73 -9.76 -12.18
N SER A 220 -3.08 -10.93 -12.25
CA SER A 220 -3.39 -11.93 -13.27
C SER A 220 -4.87 -12.37 -13.22
N LYS A 221 -5.42 -12.54 -12.01
CA LYS A 221 -6.83 -12.88 -11.80
C LYS A 221 -7.79 -11.75 -12.11
N LEU A 222 -7.41 -10.51 -11.83
CA LEU A 222 -8.20 -9.34 -12.23
C LEU A 222 -8.19 -9.12 -13.74
N VAL A 223 -7.09 -9.42 -14.43
CA VAL A 223 -7.01 -9.39 -15.90
C VAL A 223 -7.94 -10.45 -16.51
N GLU A 224 -7.88 -11.69 -16.01
CA GLU A 224 -8.78 -12.79 -16.42
C GLU A 224 -10.26 -12.40 -16.28
N LEU A 225 -10.62 -11.78 -15.15
CA LEU A 225 -11.98 -11.28 -14.92
C LEU A 225 -12.36 -10.15 -15.89
N ASN A 226 -11.47 -9.18 -16.11
CA ASN A 226 -11.71 -8.04 -16.98
C ASN A 226 -11.91 -8.49 -18.45
N ASP A 227 -11.12 -9.44 -18.93
CA ASP A 227 -11.25 -9.98 -20.29
C ASP A 227 -12.56 -10.76 -20.45
N THR A 228 -12.96 -11.50 -19.41
CA THR A 228 -14.29 -12.14 -19.36
C THR A 228 -15.40 -11.09 -19.43
N ASN A 229 -15.34 -10.04 -18.61
CA ASN A 229 -16.33 -8.97 -18.62
C ASN A 229 -16.41 -8.24 -19.97
N LYS A 230 -15.27 -7.97 -20.61
CA LYS A 230 -15.24 -7.37 -21.95
C LYS A 230 -15.95 -8.25 -22.97
N LYS A 231 -15.73 -9.57 -22.94
CA LYS A 231 -16.43 -10.52 -23.81
C LYS A 231 -17.94 -10.44 -23.61
N TYR A 232 -18.42 -10.47 -22.37
CA TYR A 232 -19.86 -10.36 -22.09
C TYR A 232 -20.44 -8.99 -22.44
N ASN A 233 -19.73 -7.90 -22.17
CA ASN A 233 -20.15 -6.57 -22.61
C ASN A 233 -20.35 -6.53 -24.13
N THR A 234 -19.39 -7.06 -24.90
CA THR A 234 -19.48 -7.11 -26.37
C THR A 234 -20.66 -7.97 -26.83
N ASN A 235 -20.88 -9.14 -26.22
CA ASN A 235 -22.02 -10.00 -26.54
C ASN A 235 -23.36 -9.29 -26.28
N ILE A 236 -23.50 -8.67 -25.10
CA ILE A 236 -24.71 -7.93 -24.70
C ILE A 236 -24.98 -6.77 -25.67
N LEU A 237 -23.95 -6.01 -26.06
CA LEU A 237 -24.08 -4.94 -27.05
C LEU A 237 -24.53 -5.44 -28.43
N ASN A 238 -24.18 -6.68 -28.78
CA ASN A 238 -24.61 -7.33 -30.01
C ASN A 238 -25.98 -8.04 -29.89
N GLY A 239 -26.65 -7.93 -28.73
CA GLY A 239 -27.95 -8.56 -28.47
C GLY A 239 -27.87 -10.03 -28.07
N ASP A 240 -26.68 -10.56 -27.76
CA ASP A 240 -26.48 -11.90 -27.23
C ASP A 240 -26.37 -11.87 -25.70
N PHE A 241 -27.40 -12.39 -25.04
CA PHE A 241 -27.50 -12.47 -23.57
C PHE A 241 -27.28 -13.90 -23.04
N SER A 242 -26.72 -14.80 -23.85
CA SER A 242 -26.43 -16.18 -23.42
C SER A 242 -25.20 -16.27 -22.49
N GLY A 243 -25.05 -17.40 -21.80
CA GLY A 243 -23.88 -17.71 -20.98
C GLY A 243 -23.86 -17.20 -19.53
N PRO A 244 -24.96 -16.90 -18.80
CA PRO A 244 -24.87 -16.55 -17.37
C PRO A 244 -24.18 -17.64 -16.55
N TYR A 245 -24.32 -18.91 -16.94
CA TYR A 245 -23.64 -20.03 -16.29
C TYR A 245 -22.11 -19.92 -16.35
N ASP A 246 -21.57 -19.59 -17.52
CA ASP A 246 -20.13 -19.46 -17.73
C ASP A 246 -19.55 -18.24 -17.00
N LEU A 247 -20.31 -17.14 -16.93
CA LEU A 247 -19.94 -15.96 -16.14
C LEU A 247 -19.87 -16.29 -14.65
N PHE A 248 -20.90 -16.98 -14.13
CA PHE A 248 -20.92 -17.44 -12.73
C PHE A 248 -19.76 -18.37 -12.43
N LYS A 249 -19.52 -19.36 -13.29
CA LYS A 249 -18.43 -20.33 -13.16
C LYS A 249 -17.06 -19.64 -13.12
N THR A 250 -16.84 -18.63 -13.96
CA THR A 250 -15.58 -17.87 -14.00
C THR A 250 -15.32 -17.17 -12.67
N ILE A 251 -16.32 -16.48 -12.10
CA ILE A 251 -16.19 -15.86 -10.77
C ILE A 251 -15.85 -16.90 -9.69
N VAL A 252 -16.55 -18.04 -9.70
CA VAL A 252 -16.30 -19.12 -8.73
C VAL A 252 -14.89 -19.69 -8.86
N MET A 253 -14.40 -19.88 -10.09
CA MET A 253 -13.05 -20.37 -10.36
C MET A 253 -11.98 -19.39 -9.88
N ILE A 254 -12.10 -18.11 -10.23
CA ILE A 254 -11.16 -17.07 -9.78
C ILE A 254 -11.12 -17.00 -8.25
N LYS A 255 -12.29 -17.02 -7.59
CA LYS A 255 -12.38 -17.07 -6.13
C LYS A 255 -11.68 -18.31 -5.56
N ALA A 256 -11.91 -19.49 -6.15
CA ALA A 256 -11.29 -20.73 -5.69
C ALA A 256 -9.75 -20.70 -5.82
N ASP A 257 -9.23 -20.13 -6.91
CA ASP A 257 -7.79 -19.95 -7.11
C ASP A 257 -7.18 -19.00 -6.08
N LEU A 258 -7.84 -17.87 -5.79
CA LEU A 258 -7.44 -16.94 -4.74
C LEU A 258 -7.37 -17.64 -3.37
N GLN A 259 -8.42 -18.39 -3.01
CA GLN A 259 -8.48 -19.14 -1.76
C GLN A 259 -7.41 -20.24 -1.67
N LYS A 260 -7.13 -20.93 -2.77
CA LYS A 260 -6.06 -21.94 -2.83
C LYS A 260 -4.69 -21.31 -2.60
N TYR A 261 -4.46 -20.14 -3.19
CA TYR A 261 -3.21 -19.41 -3.01
C TYR A 261 -3.04 -18.93 -1.55
N ILE A 262 -4.10 -18.43 -0.92
CA ILE A 262 -4.12 -18.09 0.52
C ILE A 262 -3.66 -19.29 1.36
N LYS A 263 -4.30 -20.45 1.19
CA LYS A 263 -3.97 -21.67 1.95
C LYS A 263 -2.51 -22.11 1.74
N SER A 264 -1.99 -21.94 0.52
CA SER A 264 -0.59 -22.29 0.22
C SER A 264 0.45 -21.40 0.91
N LYS A 265 0.06 -20.17 1.27
CA LYS A 265 0.90 -19.22 2.00
C LYS A 265 0.79 -19.39 3.52
N GLU A 266 -0.37 -19.81 4.02
CA GLU A 266 -0.59 -20.11 5.45
C GLU A 266 0.09 -21.42 5.90
N ALA A 267 0.40 -22.34 4.97
CA ALA A 267 1.05 -23.62 5.27
C ALA A 267 2.59 -23.56 5.30
N LYS A 268 3.19 -22.38 5.07
CA LYS A 268 4.64 -22.14 5.09
C LYS A 268 5.01 -21.26 6.27
#